data_AF-A0A7W0R387-F1
#
_entry.id   AF-A0A7W0R387-F1
#
_cell.length_a   1.000
_cell.length_b   1.000
_cell.length_c   1.000
_cell.angle_alpha   90.00
_cell.angle_beta   90.00
_cell.angle_gamma   90.00
#
_symmetry.space_group_name_H-M   'P 1'
#
loop_
_entity.id
_entity.type
_entity.pdbx_description
1 polymer ?
#
loop_
_entity_poly.entity_id
_entity_poly.type
_entity_poly.pdbx_seq_one_letter_code
_entity_poly.pdbx_strand_id
1 'polypeptide(L)'
;MTHWAGPTGAAAPKFGDAVVHSGHGLVIGTGGTPRAGLVTYTGPGDTGSNGSAFGWDGAASPGDSGSAVRNVTGAASGNLTHLVVGTDYLPAFIAGTTIGRMQALAGPVTTADLIPDPLF
;
A
#
# COMPACT_ATOMS: atom_id res chain seq x y z
N MET A 1 -17.67 1.11 -5.31
CA MET A 1 -17.50 -0.16 -6.05
C MET A 1 -16.26 -0.83 -5.51
N THR A 2 -16.36 -2.06 -5.00
CA THR A 2 -15.21 -2.85 -4.52
C THR A 2 -14.34 -3.18 -5.73
N HIS A 3 -13.08 -2.75 -5.72
CA HIS A 3 -12.15 -2.98 -6.82
C HIS A 3 -11.77 -4.48 -6.84
N TRP A 4 -12.45 -5.29 -7.67
CA TRP A 4 -12.28 -6.76 -7.72
C TRP A 4 -11.04 -7.22 -8.52
N ALA A 5 -10.00 -6.41 -8.52
CA ALA A 5 -8.73 -6.72 -9.16
C ALA A 5 -7.63 -6.19 -8.23
N GLY A 6 -7.17 -7.06 -7.34
CA GLY A 6 -5.94 -6.85 -6.58
C GLY A 6 -4.72 -6.80 -7.52
N PRO A 7 -3.54 -6.48 -7.00
CA PRO A 7 -2.35 -6.36 -7.83
C PRO A 7 -1.98 -7.70 -8.51
N THR A 8 -1.47 -7.66 -9.74
CA THR A 8 -1.18 -8.87 -10.56
C THR A 8 0.30 -9.26 -10.62
N GLY A 9 1.13 -8.66 -9.77
CA GLY A 9 2.58 -8.89 -9.72
C GLY A 9 3.21 -8.09 -8.59
N ALA A 10 4.55 -8.00 -8.56
CA ALA A 10 5.28 -7.21 -7.58
C ALA A 10 6.27 -6.28 -8.28
N ALA A 11 6.33 -5.02 -7.83
CA ALA A 11 7.29 -4.03 -8.31
C ALA A 11 7.75 -3.16 -7.14
N ALA A 12 9.06 -3.08 -6.93
CA ALA A 12 9.61 -2.21 -5.90
C ALA A 12 9.31 -0.74 -6.23
N PRO A 13 8.67 0.02 -5.33
CA PRO A 13 8.39 1.44 -5.54
C PRO A 13 9.69 2.25 -5.58
N LYS A 14 9.74 3.24 -6.44
CA LYS A 14 10.86 4.18 -6.59
C LYS A 14 10.37 5.62 -6.46
N PHE A 15 11.27 6.51 -6.08
CA PHE A 15 10.98 7.94 -6.08
C PHE A 15 10.47 8.41 -7.45
N GLY A 16 9.35 9.14 -7.46
CA GLY A 16 8.68 9.61 -8.67
C GLY A 16 7.71 8.60 -9.30
N ASP A 17 7.58 7.39 -8.76
CA ASP A 17 6.57 6.45 -9.23
C ASP A 17 5.17 6.92 -8.83
N ALA A 18 4.22 6.80 -9.77
CA ALA A 18 2.81 6.97 -9.47
C ALA A 18 2.25 5.66 -8.87
N VAL A 19 1.55 5.80 -7.74
CA VAL A 19 0.95 4.71 -6.99
C VAL A 19 -0.52 4.97 -6.72
N VAL A 20 -1.29 3.90 -6.57
CA VAL A 20 -2.72 3.93 -6.31
C VAL A 20 -3.04 2.98 -5.17
N HIS A 21 -3.83 3.45 -4.22
CA HIS A 21 -4.47 2.59 -3.22
C HIS A 21 -5.99 2.75 -3.30
N SER A 22 -6.72 1.73 -2.89
CA SER A 22 -8.18 1.74 -2.88
C SER A 22 -8.64 1.34 -1.49
N GLY A 23 -8.61 2.32 -0.60
CA GLY A 23 -8.96 2.18 0.81
C GLY A 23 -10.37 1.66 1.05
N HIS A 24 -10.59 1.03 2.21
CA HIS A 24 -11.93 0.64 2.66
C HIS A 24 -12.70 1.83 3.26
N GLY A 25 -12.00 2.91 3.66
CA GLY A 25 -12.59 4.20 4.01
C GLY A 25 -13.79 4.12 4.97
N LEU A 26 -13.63 3.46 6.13
CA LEU A 26 -14.73 3.16 7.06
C LEU A 26 -15.48 4.42 7.56
N VAL A 27 -14.82 5.58 7.59
CA VAL A 27 -15.39 6.81 8.19
C VAL A 27 -16.01 7.77 7.15
N ILE A 28 -15.66 7.67 5.86
CA ILE A 28 -16.05 8.67 4.84
C ILE A 28 -16.86 8.06 3.68
N GLY A 29 -17.34 6.81 3.80
CA GLY A 29 -18.21 6.19 2.78
C GLY A 29 -17.59 6.07 1.38
N THR A 30 -16.26 6.21 1.26
CA THR A 30 -15.52 6.17 -0.01
C THR A 30 -14.79 4.84 -0.21
N GLY A 31 -15.23 3.80 0.49
CA GLY A 31 -14.69 2.45 0.35
C GLY A 31 -14.63 2.01 -1.11
N GLY A 32 -13.43 1.63 -1.56
CA GLY A 32 -13.15 1.19 -2.90
C GLY A 32 -12.88 2.30 -3.93
N THR A 33 -12.93 3.59 -3.57
CA THR A 33 -12.55 4.67 -4.49
C THR A 33 -11.02 4.73 -4.62
N PRO A 34 -10.46 4.56 -5.83
CA PRO A 34 -9.01 4.65 -6.03
C PRO A 34 -8.49 6.05 -5.75
N ARG A 35 -7.35 6.13 -5.03
CA ARG A 35 -6.65 7.36 -4.70
C ARG A 35 -5.22 7.24 -5.17
N ALA A 36 -4.82 8.17 -6.02
CA ALA A 36 -3.48 8.21 -6.57
C ALA A 36 -2.54 9.08 -5.70
N GLY A 37 -1.25 8.83 -5.82
CA GLY A 37 -0.20 9.63 -5.22
C GLY A 37 1.14 9.40 -5.90
N LEU A 38 2.14 10.19 -5.50
CA LEU A 38 3.50 10.15 -6.03
C LEU A 38 4.47 9.73 -4.94
N VAL A 39 5.27 8.70 -5.19
CA VAL A 39 6.28 8.25 -4.23
C VAL A 39 7.34 9.34 -4.05
N THR A 40 7.47 9.83 -2.83
CA THR A 40 8.42 10.88 -2.43
C THR A 40 9.50 10.35 -1.50
N TYR A 41 9.37 9.10 -1.04
CA TYR A 41 10.32 8.49 -0.12
C TYR A 41 10.45 6.99 -0.35
N THR A 42 11.69 6.50 -0.29
CA THR A 42 12.03 5.09 -0.15
C THR A 42 13.13 4.98 0.87
N GLY A 43 13.03 4.07 1.83
CA GLY A 43 13.99 4.06 2.93
C GLY A 43 14.01 2.77 3.75
N PRO A 44 14.75 2.80 4.87
CA PRO A 44 15.17 1.60 5.57
C PRO A 44 14.08 0.81 6.32
N GLY A 45 12.94 1.45 6.59
CA GLY A 45 11.86 0.86 7.39
C GLY A 45 12.32 0.37 8.77
N ASP A 46 11.68 -0.69 9.25
CA ASP A 46 11.91 -1.36 10.54
C ASP A 46 13.28 -2.06 10.66
N THR A 47 13.91 -2.36 9.52
CA THR A 47 15.13 -3.19 9.45
C THR A 47 16.44 -2.42 9.34
N GLY A 48 16.41 -1.10 9.14
CA GLY A 48 17.62 -0.37 8.76
C GLY A 48 18.07 -0.63 7.30
N SER A 49 17.38 -1.48 6.54
CA SER A 49 17.73 -1.84 5.15
C SER A 49 16.94 -1.05 4.13
N ASN A 50 17.63 -0.26 3.29
CA ASN A 50 16.99 0.56 2.25
C ASN A 50 16.03 -0.27 1.37
N GLY A 51 14.80 0.24 1.20
CA GLY A 51 13.76 -0.40 0.38
C GLY A 51 12.72 -1.19 1.16
N SER A 52 12.78 -1.22 2.50
CA SER A 52 11.74 -1.87 3.33
C SER A 52 10.51 -1.00 3.56
N ALA A 53 10.66 0.32 3.47
CA ALA A 53 9.56 1.28 3.58
C ALA A 53 9.55 2.23 2.38
N PHE A 54 8.38 2.77 2.10
CA PHE A 54 8.18 3.82 1.12
C PHE A 54 7.09 4.78 1.58
N GLY A 55 7.12 5.99 1.07
CA GLY A 55 6.12 7.01 1.35
C GLY A 55 5.77 7.80 0.11
N TRP A 56 4.55 8.32 0.07
CA TRP A 56 4.03 9.04 -1.07
C TRP A 56 3.13 10.19 -0.63
N ASP A 57 3.09 11.20 -1.47
CA ASP A 57 2.15 12.31 -1.32
C ASP A 57 0.86 11.98 -2.05
N GLY A 58 -0.27 12.06 -1.35
CA GLY A 58 -1.58 11.78 -1.93
C GLY A 58 -2.73 11.90 -0.93
N ALA A 59 -3.92 11.54 -1.38
CA ALA A 59 -5.09 11.50 -0.51
C ALA A 59 -5.20 10.15 0.20
N ALA A 60 -5.36 10.17 1.51
CA ALA A 60 -5.76 9.02 2.30
C ALA A 60 -6.55 9.46 3.55
N SER A 61 -7.22 8.51 4.19
CA SER A 61 -8.09 8.78 5.34
C SER A 61 -7.97 7.65 6.37
N PRO A 62 -8.30 7.92 7.64
CA PRO A 62 -8.45 6.85 8.63
C PRO A 62 -9.38 5.75 8.09
N GLY A 63 -8.95 4.50 8.21
CA GLY A 63 -9.61 3.35 7.58
C GLY A 63 -9.00 2.90 6.25
N ASP A 64 -8.03 3.61 5.69
CA ASP A 64 -7.25 3.14 4.53
C ASP A 64 -6.03 2.29 4.92
N SER A 65 -5.69 2.19 6.21
CA SER A 65 -4.63 1.29 6.69
C SER A 65 -4.90 -0.15 6.28
N GLY A 66 -3.84 -0.86 5.87
CA GLY A 66 -3.90 -2.22 5.34
C GLY A 66 -4.22 -2.30 3.85
N SER A 67 -4.55 -1.19 3.18
CA SER A 67 -4.91 -1.21 1.76
C SER A 67 -3.72 -1.57 0.88
N ALA A 68 -3.94 -2.45 -0.10
CA ALA A 68 -2.97 -2.74 -1.13
C ALA A 68 -2.66 -1.48 -1.95
N VAL A 69 -1.37 -1.24 -2.17
CA VAL A 69 -0.86 -0.15 -3.01
C VAL A 69 -0.28 -0.77 -4.27
N ARG A 70 -0.71 -0.28 -5.43
CA ARG A 70 -0.24 -0.73 -6.74
C ARG A 70 0.37 0.43 -7.54
N ASN A 71 1.31 0.12 -8.41
CA ASN A 71 1.79 1.09 -9.39
C ASN A 71 0.80 1.23 -10.56
N VAL A 72 1.11 2.12 -11.50
CA VAL A 72 0.30 2.36 -12.70
C VAL A 72 0.12 1.15 -13.61
N THR A 73 1.03 0.17 -13.57
CA THR A 73 0.92 -1.08 -14.35
C THR A 73 0.09 -2.15 -13.65
N GLY A 74 -0.38 -1.89 -12.42
CA GLY A 74 -1.19 -2.82 -11.64
C GLY A 74 -0.36 -3.79 -10.79
N ALA A 75 0.96 -3.67 -10.74
CA ALA A 75 1.81 -4.48 -9.87
C ALA A 75 1.78 -3.96 -8.42
N ALA A 76 1.88 -4.85 -7.44
CA ALA A 76 1.92 -4.52 -6.03
C ALA A 76 3.20 -3.75 -5.73
N SER A 77 3.07 -2.59 -5.11
CA SER A 77 4.18 -1.82 -4.57
C SER A 77 4.32 -2.01 -3.06
N GLY A 78 3.21 -2.27 -2.37
CA GLY A 78 3.21 -2.46 -0.94
C GLY A 78 1.81 -2.35 -0.33
N ASN A 79 1.74 -1.92 0.92
CA ASN A 79 0.50 -1.60 1.61
C ASN A 79 0.59 -0.22 2.30
N LEU A 80 -0.57 0.40 2.53
CA LEU A 80 -0.69 1.61 3.35
C LEU A 80 -0.66 1.21 4.82
N THR A 81 0.22 1.82 5.61
CA THR A 81 0.33 1.51 7.05
C THR A 81 -0.09 2.70 7.92
N HIS A 82 0.41 3.90 7.62
CA HIS A 82 0.21 5.07 8.47
C HIS A 82 -0.09 6.31 7.64
N LEU A 83 -0.96 7.16 8.19
CA LEU A 83 -1.01 8.57 7.84
C LEU A 83 -0.05 9.29 8.78
N VAL A 84 0.89 10.05 8.23
CA VAL A 84 1.74 10.87 9.09
C VAL A 84 0.92 12.11 9.47
N VAL A 85 0.36 12.07 10.69
CA VAL A 85 -0.44 13.16 11.25
C VAL A 85 0.44 13.93 12.23
N GLY A 86 0.88 15.13 11.83
CA GLY A 86 1.65 16.02 12.69
C GLY A 86 3.04 16.35 12.13
N THR A 87 3.10 17.36 11.27
CA THR A 87 4.24 18.25 10.97
C THR A 87 3.68 19.50 10.24
N ASP A 88 4.51 20.50 9.94
CA ASP A 88 4.18 21.67 9.09
C ASP A 88 3.78 21.31 7.64
N TYR A 89 3.73 20.02 7.31
CA TYR A 89 3.31 19.49 6.03
C TYR A 89 1.83 19.12 6.09
N LEU A 90 1.08 19.48 5.02
CA LEU A 90 -0.31 19.09 4.82
C LEU A 90 -0.51 17.59 5.08
N PRO A 91 -1.71 17.13 5.48
CA PRO A 91 -2.06 15.72 5.77
C PRO A 91 -2.02 14.82 4.51
N ALA A 92 -0.89 14.80 3.82
CA ALA A 92 -0.69 14.27 2.49
C ALA A 92 0.43 13.23 2.43
N PHE A 93 1.34 13.17 3.41
CA PHE A 93 2.37 12.15 3.43
C PHE A 93 1.83 10.85 4.03
N ILE A 94 1.85 9.81 3.20
CA ILE A 94 1.33 8.49 3.51
C ILE A 94 2.52 7.53 3.54
N ALA A 95 2.61 6.71 4.58
CA ALA A 95 3.69 5.75 4.76
C ALA A 95 3.20 4.31 4.54
N GLY A 96 4.07 3.50 3.93
CA GLY A 96 3.79 2.11 3.58
C GLY A 96 4.99 1.18 3.72
N THR A 97 4.70 -0.11 3.79
CA THR A 97 5.69 -1.20 3.75
C THR A 97 5.76 -1.75 2.34
N THR A 98 6.97 -1.95 1.81
CA THR A 98 7.12 -2.42 0.43
C THR A 98 6.71 -3.89 0.28
N ILE A 99 6.29 -4.27 -0.94
CA ILE A 99 5.94 -5.66 -1.25
C ILE A 99 7.12 -6.61 -1.02
N GLY A 100 8.34 -6.20 -1.36
CA GLY A 100 9.54 -7.00 -1.14
C GLY A 100 9.79 -7.28 0.34
N ARG A 101 9.52 -6.31 1.21
CA ARG A 101 9.62 -6.51 2.67
C ARG A 101 8.53 -7.43 3.19
N MET A 102 7.30 -7.26 2.74
CA MET A 102 6.20 -8.17 3.11
C MET A 102 6.50 -9.61 2.68
N GLN A 103 7.01 -9.82 1.46
CA GLN A 103 7.43 -11.13 0.96
C GLN A 103 8.58 -11.73 1.78
N ALA A 104 9.57 -10.91 2.16
CA ALA A 104 10.69 -11.36 2.98
C ALA A 104 10.25 -11.75 4.41
N LEU A 105 9.31 -11.01 5.01
CA LEU A 105 8.79 -11.26 6.35
C LEU A 105 7.92 -12.49 6.44
N ALA A 106 7.05 -12.66 5.45
CA ALA A 106 6.07 -13.71 5.47
C ALA A 106 6.62 -15.09 5.02
N GLY A 107 7.90 -15.15 4.62
CA GLY A 107 8.49 -16.38 4.05
C GLY A 107 7.78 -16.78 2.76
N PRO A 108 7.82 -18.04 2.29
CA PRO A 108 6.92 -18.49 1.24
C PRO A 108 5.46 -18.40 1.71
N VAL A 109 4.82 -17.26 1.48
CA VAL A 109 3.38 -16.98 1.73
C VAL A 109 2.49 -17.47 0.59
N THR A 110 3.04 -18.17 -0.40
CA THR A 110 2.37 -18.52 -1.66
C THR A 110 1.43 -19.73 -1.55
N THR A 111 0.89 -20.02 -0.37
CA THR A 111 -0.04 -21.15 -0.18
C THR A 111 -1.41 -20.75 0.34
N ALA A 112 -1.77 -19.46 0.32
CA ALA A 112 -3.19 -19.13 0.27
C ALA A 112 -3.71 -19.65 -1.06
N ASP A 113 -4.31 -20.84 -1.02
CA ASP A 113 -4.92 -21.50 -2.16
C ASP A 113 -5.95 -20.56 -2.79
N LEU A 114 -6.08 -20.56 -4.11
CA LEU A 114 -7.14 -19.80 -4.79
C LEU A 114 -8.52 -20.44 -4.56
N ILE A 115 -8.54 -21.59 -3.89
CA ILE A 115 -9.73 -22.24 -3.38
C ILE A 115 -10.23 -21.44 -2.17
N PRO A 116 -11.43 -20.84 -2.22
CA PRO A 116 -12.06 -20.25 -1.05
C PRO A 116 -12.10 -21.30 0.07
N ASP A 117 -11.78 -20.89 1.30
CA ASP A 117 -11.87 -21.76 2.48
C ASP A 117 -13.24 -22.46 2.49
N PRO A 118 -13.32 -23.79 2.34
CA PRO A 118 -14.59 -24.49 2.15
C PRO A 118 -15.46 -24.53 3.42
N LEU A 119 -15.06 -23.86 4.51
CA LEU A 119 -15.78 -23.88 5.79
C LEU A 119 -16.41 -22.53 6.22
N PHE A 120 -16.48 -21.53 5.34
CA PHE A 120 -17.37 -20.36 5.52
C PHE A 120 -18.03 -19.91 4.22
#